data_AF-A0A2J8JEH8-F1
#
_entry.id   AF-A0A2J8JEH8-F1
#
_cell.length_a   1.000
_cell.length_b   1.000
_cell.length_c   1.000
_cell.angle_alpha   90.00
_cell.angle_beta   90.00
_cell.angle_gamma   90.00
#
_symmetry.space_group_name_H-M   'P 1'
#
loop_
_entity.id
_entity.type
_entity.pdbx_description
1 polymer ?
#
loop_
_entity_poly.entity_id
_entity_poly.type
_entity_poly.pdbx_seq_one_letter_code
_entity_poly.pdbx_strand_id
1 'polypeptide(L)'
;MSDEDDLEDSEPDQDDSEKEEDEKETEEGEDYRKEGEEFPEEWLPTPLTEDMMKEGLSLLCKTGNGLAHAYVKLEVKERDLTDIYLLRSYIHLRYVDISENHLTDLSPLNYLTHLLWLKADGNRLRSAQMNELPYLQIASFAYNQITDTEGISHPRLETLNLKGDQRRWPSDLIRLPGAATTCMTEDRGYLFLPQSWKFITT
;
A
#
# COMPACT_ATOMS: atom_id res chain seq x y z
N MET A 1 87.62 36.12 -37.81
CA MET A 1 86.83 35.14 -37.04
C MET A 1 85.41 35.41 -37.48
N SER A 2 84.85 34.48 -38.24
CA SER A 2 83.68 34.69 -39.09
C SER A 2 82.40 34.18 -38.42
N ASP A 3 81.32 34.79 -38.85
CA ASP A 3 79.96 34.82 -38.32
C ASP A 3 79.07 33.60 -38.68
N GLU A 4 77.96 33.52 -37.94
CA GLU A 4 76.57 33.23 -38.39
C GLU A 4 76.08 31.82 -38.77
N ASP A 5 74.91 31.50 -38.17
CA ASP A 5 73.69 30.83 -38.73
C ASP A 5 73.79 29.36 -39.20
N ASP A 6 72.75 28.51 -39.29
CA ASP A 6 71.29 28.57 -39.13
C ASP A 6 70.75 27.11 -39.15
N LEU A 7 69.55 26.91 -38.59
CA LEU A 7 68.48 25.98 -39.02
C LEU A 7 68.77 24.50 -39.35
N GLU A 8 68.24 23.59 -38.52
CA GLU A 8 67.87 22.22 -38.91
C GLU A 8 66.34 22.12 -39.07
N ASP A 9 65.90 21.94 -40.31
CA ASP A 9 64.60 21.39 -40.70
C ASP A 9 64.88 20.37 -41.82
N SER A 10 64.42 19.12 -41.66
CA SER A 10 64.18 18.13 -42.73
C SER A 10 63.80 16.76 -42.12
N GLU A 11 62.50 16.46 -42.08
CA GLU A 11 61.97 15.12 -42.39
C GLU A 11 62.11 14.89 -43.93
N PRO A 12 61.88 13.70 -44.55
CA PRO A 12 61.18 12.48 -44.10
C PRO A 12 61.84 11.16 -44.56
N ASP A 13 61.25 10.00 -44.25
CA ASP A 13 60.83 9.02 -45.28
C ASP A 13 60.25 7.72 -44.70
N GLN A 14 59.27 7.22 -45.43
CA GLN A 14 58.39 6.09 -45.20
C GLN A 14 59.12 4.75 -45.35
N ASP A 15 58.73 3.73 -44.56
CA ASP A 15 58.80 2.34 -45.03
C ASP A 15 57.61 1.52 -44.50
N ASP A 16 57.13 0.70 -45.41
CA ASP A 16 55.86 0.00 -45.48
C ASP A 16 56.10 -1.48 -45.14
N SER A 17 55.34 -2.06 -44.22
CA SER A 17 55.15 -3.51 -44.20
C SER A 17 53.82 -3.89 -43.55
N GLU A 18 52.87 -4.18 -44.43
CA GLU A 18 51.67 -4.97 -44.19
C GLU A 18 51.99 -6.28 -43.43
N LYS A 19 51.18 -6.64 -42.42
CA LYS A 19 50.36 -7.87 -42.46
C LYS A 19 49.60 -8.18 -41.16
N GLU A 20 48.33 -8.48 -41.42
CA GLU A 20 47.45 -9.48 -40.82
C GLU A 20 46.60 -9.09 -39.59
N GLU A 21 45.30 -9.10 -39.91
CA GLU A 21 44.11 -8.97 -39.10
C GLU A 21 44.00 -10.14 -38.11
N ASP A 22 43.66 -9.85 -36.86
CA ASP A 22 42.85 -10.77 -36.08
C ASP A 22 41.95 -9.97 -35.14
N GLU A 23 40.66 -10.07 -35.44
CA GLU A 23 39.53 -9.43 -34.78
C GLU A 23 39.42 -9.88 -33.32
N LYS A 24 39.40 -8.93 -32.36
CA LYS A 24 38.52 -8.99 -31.19
C LYS A 24 38.13 -7.60 -30.74
N GLU A 25 36.93 -7.21 -31.13
CA GLU A 25 36.14 -6.18 -30.45
C GLU A 25 35.88 -6.63 -29.00
N THR A 26 36.32 -5.82 -28.04
CA THR A 26 35.61 -5.66 -26.76
C THR A 26 35.71 -4.20 -26.38
N GLU A 27 34.65 -3.45 -26.68
CA GLU A 27 34.33 -2.20 -26.02
C GLU A 27 34.19 -2.46 -24.52
N GLU A 28 35.08 -1.90 -23.71
CA GLU A 28 34.79 -1.62 -22.30
C GLU A 28 34.94 -0.11 -22.08
N GLY A 29 33.99 0.62 -22.67
CA GLY A 29 33.60 1.91 -22.14
C GLY A 29 32.82 1.65 -20.86
N GLU A 30 33.48 1.77 -19.70
CA GLU A 30 32.82 1.74 -18.41
C GLU A 30 31.95 3.01 -18.27
N ASP A 31 30.76 2.95 -18.84
CA ASP A 31 29.62 3.82 -18.57
C ASP A 31 29.16 3.54 -17.14
N TYR A 32 29.82 4.16 -16.16
CA TYR A 32 29.27 4.29 -14.81
C TYR A 32 28.08 5.27 -14.83
N ARG A 33 27.05 4.92 -15.60
CA ARG A 33 25.70 5.44 -15.43
C ARG A 33 25.29 5.04 -14.02
N LYS A 34 25.24 6.06 -13.16
CA LYS A 34 24.59 6.05 -11.84
C LYS A 34 23.40 5.11 -11.89
N GLU A 35 23.53 3.93 -11.28
CA GLU A 35 22.37 3.25 -10.74
C GLU A 35 21.78 4.24 -9.73
N GLY A 36 20.66 4.84 -10.12
CA GLY A 36 19.85 5.58 -9.20
C GLY A 36 19.52 4.61 -8.08
N GLU A 37 20.13 4.83 -6.92
CA GLU A 37 19.54 4.39 -5.68
C GLU A 37 18.11 4.92 -5.71
N GLU A 38 17.15 4.03 -6.01
CA GLU A 38 15.74 4.30 -5.78
C GLU A 38 15.63 4.51 -4.27
N PHE A 39 15.81 5.75 -3.84
CA PHE A 39 15.39 6.17 -2.53
C PHE A 39 13.95 5.68 -2.40
N PRO A 40 13.61 4.87 -1.37
CA PRO A 40 12.22 4.61 -1.10
C PRO A 40 11.57 5.98 -1.02
N GLU A 41 10.54 6.23 -1.85
CA GLU A 41 9.71 7.41 -1.73
C GLU A 41 9.14 7.38 -0.32
N GLU A 42 9.86 7.97 0.64
CA GLU A 42 9.38 8.19 1.99
C GLU A 42 8.34 9.29 1.87
N TRP A 43 7.08 8.88 1.96
CA TRP A 43 5.96 9.79 1.90
C TRP A 43 6.06 10.73 3.09
N LEU A 44 5.90 12.02 2.81
CA LEU A 44 5.89 13.02 3.86
C LEU A 44 4.77 12.67 4.86
N PRO A 45 5.04 12.75 6.17
CA PRO A 45 4.05 12.43 7.17
C PRO A 45 2.85 13.37 7.02
N THR A 46 1.71 12.80 6.67
CA THR A 46 0.44 13.50 6.47
C THR A 46 -0.56 12.95 7.48
N PRO A 47 -0.59 13.52 8.70
CA PRO A 47 -1.51 13.06 9.73
C PRO A 47 -2.93 13.54 9.46
N LEU A 48 -3.89 12.70 9.83
CA LEU A 48 -5.31 13.07 9.80
C LEU A 48 -5.58 14.25 10.72
N THR A 49 -6.09 15.34 10.15
CA THR A 49 -6.37 16.59 10.87
C THR A 49 -7.84 16.74 11.25
N GLU A 50 -8.13 17.64 12.19
CA GLU A 50 -9.51 17.94 12.57
C GLU A 50 -10.36 18.50 11.42
N ASP A 51 -9.75 19.24 10.48
CA ASP A 51 -10.49 19.80 9.35
C ASP A 51 -10.89 18.71 8.35
N MET A 52 -9.99 17.74 8.08
CA MET A 52 -10.33 16.54 7.32
C MET A 52 -11.44 15.74 8.00
N MET A 53 -11.42 15.65 9.33
CA MET A 53 -12.50 15.02 10.10
C MET A 53 -13.83 15.76 9.91
N LYS A 54 -13.86 17.09 10.00
CA LYS A 54 -15.09 17.87 9.81
C LYS A 54 -15.69 17.67 8.42
N GLU A 55 -14.85 17.54 7.39
CA GLU A 55 -15.28 17.28 6.01
C GLU A 55 -15.80 15.85 5.82
N GLY A 56 -15.14 14.86 6.40
CA GLY A 56 -15.45 13.43 6.19
C GLY A 56 -16.54 12.87 7.10
N LEU A 57 -16.82 13.51 8.24
CA LEU A 57 -17.80 13.03 9.21
C LEU A 57 -19.23 13.25 8.73
N SER A 58 -20.04 12.20 8.83
CA SER A 58 -21.45 12.23 8.44
C SER A 58 -22.29 11.25 9.27
N LEU A 59 -23.61 11.24 9.03
CA LEU A 59 -24.61 10.44 9.72
C LEU A 59 -24.66 10.69 11.24
N LEU A 60 -25.36 11.76 11.63
CA LEU A 60 -25.58 12.08 13.04
C LEU A 60 -26.60 11.11 13.67
N CYS A 61 -26.20 10.36 14.69
CA CYS A 61 -27.04 9.40 15.38
C CYS A 61 -27.05 9.65 16.90
N LYS A 62 -28.09 9.19 17.60
CA LYS A 62 -28.10 9.18 19.06
C LYS A 62 -27.09 8.17 19.61
N THR A 63 -26.37 8.55 20.66
CA THR A 63 -25.47 7.65 21.40
C THR A 63 -26.26 6.59 22.16
N GLY A 64 -25.61 5.48 22.57
CA GLY A 64 -26.29 4.33 23.20
C GLY A 64 -27.04 4.64 24.50
N ASN A 65 -26.66 5.72 25.21
CA ASN A 65 -27.39 6.22 26.38
C ASN A 65 -28.56 7.15 26.04
N GLY A 66 -28.74 7.52 24.77
CA GLY A 66 -29.78 8.42 24.29
C GLY A 66 -29.61 9.90 24.67
N LEU A 67 -28.51 10.27 25.33
CA LEU A 67 -28.31 11.60 25.91
C LEU A 67 -27.50 12.55 25.01
N ALA A 68 -26.83 12.02 23.99
CA ALA A 68 -26.01 12.80 23.07
C ALA A 68 -26.21 12.33 21.63
N HIS A 69 -25.63 13.09 20.70
CA HIS A 69 -25.49 12.69 19.31
C HIS A 69 -24.01 12.56 18.95
N ALA A 70 -23.71 11.66 18.04
CA ALA A 70 -22.38 11.48 17.48
C ALA A 70 -22.49 11.16 15.99
N TYR A 71 -21.51 11.61 15.21
CA TYR A 71 -21.32 11.15 13.84
C TYR A 71 -20.83 9.69 13.87
N VAL A 72 -21.40 8.86 12.99
CA VAL A 72 -21.09 7.42 12.95
C VAL A 72 -20.45 6.97 11.64
N LYS A 73 -20.31 7.87 10.67
CA LYS A 73 -19.67 7.59 9.38
C LYS A 73 -18.52 8.57 9.14
N LEU A 74 -17.41 8.06 8.62
CA LEU A 74 -16.26 8.83 8.18
C LEU A 74 -15.83 8.37 6.78
N GLU A 75 -15.63 9.32 5.87
CA GLU A 75 -15.03 9.07 4.56
C GLU A 75 -13.88 10.06 4.33
N VAL A 76 -12.64 9.57 4.32
CA VAL A 76 -11.43 10.37 4.10
C VAL A 76 -10.52 9.62 3.13
N LYS A 77 -10.85 9.73 1.84
CA LYS A 77 -10.15 9.04 0.74
C LYS A 77 -9.26 10.01 -0.01
N GLU A 78 -8.18 9.51 -0.60
CA GLU A 78 -7.32 10.29 -1.50
C GLU A 78 -6.78 11.56 -0.83
N ARG A 79 -6.22 11.41 0.38
CA ARG A 79 -5.66 12.52 1.18
C ARG A 79 -4.19 12.34 1.53
N ASP A 80 -3.52 11.39 0.88
CA ASP A 80 -2.12 11.01 1.13
C ASP A 80 -1.82 10.69 2.61
N LEU A 81 -2.82 10.24 3.38
CA LEU A 81 -2.65 10.05 4.82
C LEU A 81 -1.61 8.99 5.13
N THR A 82 -0.72 9.30 6.07
CA THR A 82 0.24 8.33 6.63
C THR A 82 -0.09 7.98 8.08
N ASP A 83 -0.92 8.78 8.75
CA ASP A 83 -1.30 8.57 10.15
C ASP A 83 -2.78 8.90 10.39
N ILE A 84 -3.46 8.00 11.10
CA ILE A 84 -4.88 8.09 11.49
C ILE A 84 -5.07 8.08 13.01
N TYR A 85 -4.04 8.40 13.78
CA TYR A 85 -4.06 8.40 15.25
C TYR A 85 -5.26 9.12 15.85
N LEU A 86 -5.70 10.22 15.21
CA LEU A 86 -6.85 11.02 15.64
C LEU A 86 -8.15 10.20 15.75
N LEU A 87 -8.30 9.12 14.96
CA LEU A 87 -9.50 8.27 14.96
C LEU A 87 -9.77 7.58 16.30
N ARG A 88 -8.74 7.38 17.13
CA ARG A 88 -8.91 6.73 18.45
C ARG A 88 -9.93 7.45 19.34
N SER A 89 -10.10 8.76 19.15
CA SER A 89 -11.01 9.60 19.94
C SER A 89 -12.46 9.57 19.44
N TYR A 90 -12.70 9.01 18.25
CA TYR A 90 -14.01 8.99 17.59
C TYR A 90 -14.71 7.64 17.79
N ILE A 91 -14.81 7.20 19.04
CA ILE A 91 -15.26 5.87 19.47
C ILE A 91 -16.68 5.46 19.02
N HIS A 92 -17.45 6.41 18.49
CA HIS A 92 -18.81 6.20 18.00
C HIS A 92 -18.88 5.90 16.50
N LEU A 93 -17.77 5.96 15.78
CA LEU A 93 -17.70 5.58 14.36
C LEU A 93 -18.07 4.11 14.17
N ARG A 94 -18.84 3.87 13.11
CA ARG A 94 -19.37 2.56 12.70
C ARG A 94 -19.03 2.22 11.25
N TYR A 95 -18.89 3.23 10.40
CA TYR A 95 -18.55 3.10 8.99
C TYR A 95 -17.35 3.97 8.69
N VAL A 96 -16.22 3.36 8.33
CA VAL A 96 -14.97 4.10 8.07
C VAL A 96 -14.44 3.72 6.69
N ASP A 97 -14.29 4.72 5.83
CA ASP A 97 -13.57 4.62 4.55
C ASP A 97 -12.32 5.51 4.60
N ILE A 98 -11.16 4.89 4.58
CA ILE A 98 -9.82 5.51 4.58
C ILE A 98 -9.00 5.01 3.38
N SER A 99 -9.69 4.61 2.31
CA SER A 99 -9.07 4.06 1.11
C SER A 99 -8.23 5.09 0.34
N GLU A 100 -7.32 4.62 -0.50
CA GLU A 100 -6.47 5.46 -1.36
C GLU A 100 -5.65 6.46 -0.54
N ASN A 101 -4.88 5.94 0.42
CA ASN A 101 -3.95 6.70 1.26
C ASN A 101 -2.62 5.92 1.37
N HIS A 102 -1.70 6.35 2.23
CA HIS A 102 -0.38 5.71 2.40
C HIS A 102 -0.24 5.04 3.77
N LEU A 103 -1.34 4.51 4.33
CA LEU A 103 -1.36 3.94 5.66
C LEU A 103 -0.62 2.61 5.71
N THR A 104 0.18 2.44 6.77
CA THR A 104 0.92 1.20 7.09
C THR A 104 0.48 0.59 8.42
N ASP A 105 -0.24 1.35 9.25
CA ASP A 105 -0.72 0.95 10.57
C ASP A 105 -2.22 1.26 10.72
N LEU A 106 -2.99 0.27 11.21
CA LEU A 106 -4.41 0.38 11.54
C LEU A 106 -4.67 0.36 13.05
N SER A 107 -3.63 0.32 13.89
CA SER A 107 -3.78 0.24 15.35
C SER A 107 -4.68 1.31 15.99
N PRO A 108 -4.82 2.55 15.47
CA PRO A 108 -5.77 3.52 16.00
C PRO A 108 -7.24 3.08 15.89
N LEU A 109 -7.58 2.17 14.96
CA LEU A 109 -8.92 1.63 14.80
C LEU A 109 -9.32 0.66 15.92
N ASN A 110 -8.36 0.16 16.71
CA ASN A 110 -8.61 -0.74 17.84
C ASN A 110 -9.53 -0.12 18.93
N TYR A 111 -9.66 1.21 18.95
CA TYR A 111 -10.53 1.93 19.87
C TYR A 111 -11.98 2.05 19.37
N LEU A 112 -12.24 1.74 18.09
CA LEU A 112 -13.56 1.80 17.47
C LEU A 112 -14.32 0.49 17.70
N THR A 113 -14.60 0.17 18.96
CA THR A 113 -15.19 -1.11 19.36
C THR A 113 -16.59 -1.36 18.80
N HIS A 114 -17.24 -0.36 18.20
CA HIS A 114 -18.55 -0.44 17.54
C HIS A 114 -18.47 -0.40 16.01
N LEU A 115 -17.27 -0.54 15.43
CA LEU A 115 -17.07 -0.55 13.99
C LEU A 115 -17.82 -1.72 13.35
N LEU A 116 -18.61 -1.43 12.30
CA LEU A 116 -19.40 -2.40 11.55
C LEU A 116 -18.81 -2.65 10.16
N TRP A 117 -18.26 -1.59 9.56
CA TRP A 117 -17.77 -1.59 8.19
C TRP A 117 -16.47 -0.79 8.10
N LEU A 118 -15.46 -1.40 7.48
CA LEU A 118 -14.15 -0.80 7.26
C LEU A 118 -13.73 -0.99 5.80
N LYS A 119 -13.29 0.09 5.17
CA LYS A 119 -12.61 0.06 3.88
C LYS A 119 -11.30 0.83 3.97
N ALA A 120 -10.20 0.14 3.72
CA ALA A 120 -8.85 0.67 3.69
C ALA A 120 -8.12 0.15 2.44
N ASP A 121 -8.83 0.13 1.31
CA ASP A 121 -8.28 -0.29 0.02
C ASP A 121 -7.19 0.69 -0.44
N GLY A 122 -6.28 0.27 -1.31
CA GLY A 122 -5.30 1.17 -1.91
C GLY A 122 -4.42 1.86 -0.87
N ASN A 123 -3.97 1.10 0.14
CA ASN A 123 -3.02 1.55 1.17
C ASN A 123 -1.73 0.72 1.09
N ARG A 124 -0.87 0.79 2.10
CA ARG A 124 0.43 0.10 2.15
C ARG A 124 0.51 -0.89 3.31
N LEU A 125 -0.64 -1.43 3.71
CA LEU A 125 -0.73 -2.34 4.83
C LEU A 125 0.00 -3.64 4.50
N ARG A 126 0.90 -4.06 5.38
CA ARG A 126 1.56 -5.38 5.31
C ARG A 126 0.86 -6.43 6.17
N SER A 127 0.03 -5.98 7.10
CA SER A 127 -0.81 -6.80 7.96
C SER A 127 -2.12 -6.06 8.20
N ALA A 128 -3.21 -6.82 8.35
CA ALA A 128 -4.50 -6.31 8.82
C ALA A 128 -4.77 -6.70 10.29
N GLN A 129 -3.72 -7.02 11.05
CA GLN A 129 -3.85 -7.35 12.46
C GLN A 129 -4.42 -6.16 13.25
N MET A 130 -5.51 -6.43 13.93
CA MET A 130 -6.18 -5.50 14.84
C MET A 130 -6.65 -6.27 16.08
N ASN A 131 -6.96 -5.55 17.15
CA ASN A 131 -7.70 -6.13 18.26
C ASN A 131 -9.05 -6.66 17.76
N GLU A 132 -9.61 -7.64 18.45
CA GLU A 132 -10.92 -8.17 18.12
C GLU A 132 -11.97 -7.05 18.13
N LEU A 133 -12.58 -6.79 16.97
CA LEU A 133 -13.68 -5.86 16.81
C LEU A 133 -15.00 -6.66 16.84
N PRO A 134 -15.76 -6.62 17.95
CA PRO A 134 -16.84 -7.58 18.20
C PRO A 134 -18.04 -7.43 17.26
N TYR A 135 -18.14 -6.31 16.54
CA TYR A 135 -19.24 -6.01 15.63
C TYR A 135 -18.80 -5.83 14.18
N LEU A 136 -17.51 -5.96 13.85
CA LEU A 136 -17.05 -5.76 12.48
C LEU A 136 -17.61 -6.87 11.58
N GLN A 137 -18.37 -6.48 10.55
CA GLN A 137 -19.04 -7.39 9.63
C GLN A 137 -18.40 -7.39 8.25
N ILE A 138 -17.91 -6.24 7.81
CA ILE A 138 -17.36 -6.07 6.47
C ILE A 138 -16.02 -5.35 6.58
N ALA A 139 -14.99 -5.95 6.02
CA ALA A 139 -13.66 -5.36 5.90
C ALA A 139 -13.13 -5.53 4.49
N SER A 140 -12.52 -4.47 3.96
CA SER A 140 -11.82 -4.49 2.67
C SER A 140 -10.46 -3.84 2.83
N PHE A 141 -9.44 -4.59 2.42
CA PHE A 141 -8.04 -4.18 2.39
C PHE A 141 -7.46 -4.44 1.00
N ALA A 142 -8.27 -4.35 -0.05
CA ALA A 142 -7.82 -4.64 -1.41
C ALA A 142 -6.69 -3.68 -1.83
N TYR A 143 -5.81 -4.14 -2.70
CA TYR A 143 -4.70 -3.36 -3.24
C TYR A 143 -3.78 -2.81 -2.14
N ASN A 144 -3.47 -3.64 -1.15
CA ASN A 144 -2.44 -3.43 -0.14
C ASN A 144 -1.24 -4.38 -0.39
N GLN A 145 -0.46 -4.67 0.64
CA GLN A 145 0.74 -5.52 0.63
C GLN A 145 0.63 -6.64 1.68
N ILE A 146 -0.59 -7.09 1.98
CA ILE A 146 -0.88 -8.06 3.05
C ILE A 146 -0.47 -9.47 2.63
N THR A 147 0.48 -10.07 3.34
CA THR A 147 1.05 -11.38 2.96
C THR A 147 0.38 -12.57 3.62
N ASP A 148 -0.38 -12.35 4.70
CA ASP A 148 -1.05 -13.39 5.47
C ASP A 148 -2.29 -12.82 6.17
N THR A 149 -3.07 -13.70 6.77
CA THR A 149 -4.31 -13.34 7.47
C THR A 149 -4.19 -13.47 8.99
N GLU A 150 -2.95 -13.52 9.50
CA GLU A 150 -2.71 -13.58 10.92
C GLU A 150 -3.27 -12.30 11.59
N GLY A 151 -3.94 -12.49 12.73
CA GLY A 151 -4.56 -11.38 13.46
C GLY A 151 -5.91 -10.89 12.91
N ILE A 152 -6.41 -11.40 11.77
CA ILE A 152 -7.77 -11.13 11.29
C ILE A 152 -8.75 -12.10 11.96
N SER A 153 -9.03 -11.87 13.24
CA SER A 153 -9.96 -12.67 14.04
C SER A 153 -11.05 -11.77 14.62
N HIS A 154 -12.14 -11.62 13.87
CA HIS A 154 -13.30 -10.82 14.26
C HIS A 154 -14.55 -11.70 14.27
N PRO A 155 -15.28 -11.82 15.39
CA PRO A 155 -16.28 -12.86 15.61
C PRO A 155 -17.52 -12.74 14.72
N ARG A 156 -17.74 -11.57 14.12
CA ARG A 156 -18.90 -11.27 13.28
C ARG A 156 -18.52 -10.90 11.85
N LEU A 157 -17.28 -11.13 11.43
CA LEU A 157 -16.84 -10.77 10.08
C LEU A 157 -17.49 -11.70 9.06
N GLU A 158 -18.35 -11.12 8.22
CA GLU A 158 -19.12 -11.81 7.19
C GLU A 158 -18.42 -11.71 5.83
N THR A 159 -17.76 -10.58 5.54
CA THR A 159 -17.11 -10.30 4.27
C THR A 159 -15.71 -9.73 4.48
N LEU A 160 -14.72 -10.37 3.85
CA LEU A 160 -13.33 -9.90 3.81
C LEU A 160 -12.85 -9.85 2.36
N ASN A 161 -12.29 -8.73 1.94
CA ASN A 161 -11.70 -8.54 0.62
C ASN A 161 -10.20 -8.22 0.73
N LEU A 162 -9.38 -9.08 0.13
CA LEU A 162 -7.91 -8.99 0.07
C LEU A 162 -7.40 -9.01 -1.39
N LYS A 163 -8.25 -8.58 -2.34
CA LYS A 163 -7.91 -8.59 -3.76
C LYS A 163 -6.68 -7.72 -4.02
N GLY A 164 -5.68 -8.23 -4.73
CA GLY A 164 -4.51 -7.45 -5.12
C GLY A 164 -3.33 -7.51 -4.14
N ASP A 165 -3.47 -8.20 -3.00
CA ASP A 165 -2.40 -8.41 -2.01
C ASP A 165 -1.42 -9.55 -2.40
N GLN A 166 -1.60 -10.12 -3.59
CA GLN A 166 -1.08 -11.43 -4.03
C GLN A 166 0.40 -11.48 -4.47
N ARG A 167 1.18 -10.38 -4.34
CA ARG A 167 2.55 -10.36 -4.90
C ARG A 167 3.53 -11.33 -4.21
N ARG A 168 3.20 -11.89 -3.05
CA ARG A 168 4.05 -12.82 -2.28
C ARG A 168 3.29 -13.83 -1.42
N TRP A 169 2.10 -14.29 -1.82
CA TRP A 169 1.49 -15.42 -1.09
C TRP A 169 2.27 -16.70 -1.45
N PRO A 170 2.91 -17.37 -0.48
CA PRO A 170 3.41 -18.72 -0.74
C PRO A 170 2.20 -19.60 -1.04
N SER A 171 2.26 -20.38 -2.13
CA SER A 171 1.15 -21.12 -2.74
C SER A 171 0.39 -22.09 -1.81
N ASP A 172 0.80 -22.28 -0.56
CA ASP A 172 0.38 -23.40 0.28
C ASP A 172 -0.30 -23.04 1.61
N LEU A 173 -0.65 -21.77 1.89
CA LEU A 173 -1.22 -21.46 3.21
C LEU A 173 -2.28 -20.37 3.22
N ILE A 174 -3.54 -20.76 2.96
CA ILE A 174 -4.69 -19.99 3.42
C ILE A 174 -5.50 -20.88 4.35
N ARG A 175 -5.17 -20.83 5.64
CA ARG A 175 -6.03 -21.33 6.71
C ARG A 175 -6.74 -20.13 7.33
N LEU A 176 -7.94 -19.82 6.83
CA LEU A 176 -8.82 -18.86 7.47
C LEU A 176 -9.50 -19.51 8.68
N PRO A 177 -9.46 -18.89 9.87
CA PRO A 177 -10.24 -19.36 11.00
C PRO A 177 -11.71 -18.95 10.84
N GLY A 178 -12.57 -19.92 10.52
CA GLY A 178 -14.03 -19.80 10.65
C GLY A 178 -14.73 -19.04 9.51
N ALA A 179 -15.49 -19.80 8.70
CA ALA A 179 -16.70 -19.45 7.94
C ALA A 179 -16.91 -18.04 7.32
N ALA A 180 -15.89 -17.22 7.09
CA ALA A 180 -16.01 -16.02 6.26
C ALA A 180 -15.98 -16.44 4.77
N THR A 181 -17.09 -16.21 4.06
CA THR A 181 -17.17 -16.44 2.61
C THR A 181 -16.16 -15.51 1.93
N THR A 182 -15.03 -16.08 1.51
CA THR A 182 -13.97 -15.34 0.83
C THR A 182 -14.32 -15.25 -0.64
N CYS A 183 -14.76 -14.07 -1.08
CA CYS A 183 -14.89 -13.80 -2.51
C CYS A 183 -13.50 -13.50 -3.09
N MET A 184 -12.80 -14.54 -3.54
CA MET A 184 -11.76 -14.37 -4.56
C MET A 184 -12.46 -14.27 -5.92
N THR A 185 -12.87 -13.07 -6.32
CA THR A 185 -13.41 -12.88 -7.67
C THR A 185 -12.33 -12.34 -8.60
N GLU A 186 -11.87 -13.18 -9.51
CA GLU A 186 -11.41 -12.72 -10.81
C GLU A 186 -12.59 -12.13 -11.57
N ASP A 187 -12.38 -10.87 -11.95
CA ASP A 187 -13.03 -10.07 -12.98
C ASP A 187 -14.54 -9.76 -12.91
N ARG A 188 -14.80 -8.46 -13.12
CA ARG A 188 -16.10 -7.78 -13.36
C ARG A 188 -17.09 -7.61 -12.20
N GLY A 189 -16.92 -6.46 -11.53
CA GLY A 189 -17.98 -5.49 -11.26
C GLY A 189 -19.34 -5.98 -10.75
N TYR A 190 -19.58 -5.70 -9.47
CA TYR A 190 -20.84 -5.77 -8.72
C TYR A 190 -21.39 -7.16 -8.38
N LEU A 191 -21.58 -7.43 -7.08
CA LEU A 191 -22.65 -8.31 -6.61
C LEU A 191 -23.27 -7.77 -5.30
N PHE A 192 -24.59 -7.59 -5.33
CA PHE A 192 -25.47 -7.40 -4.19
C PHE A 192 -25.79 -8.76 -3.52
N LEU A 193 -25.94 -8.72 -2.19
CA LEU A 193 -26.55 -9.64 -1.19
C LEU A 193 -27.05 -11.05 -1.61
N PRO A 194 -27.11 -11.95 -0.62
CA PRO A 194 -28.35 -12.65 -0.32
C PRO A 194 -28.93 -12.21 1.03
N GLN A 195 -30.22 -11.88 0.99
CA GLN A 195 -31.08 -11.90 2.17
C GLN A 195 -31.17 -13.33 2.74
N SER A 196 -31.32 -13.41 4.06
CA SER A 196 -31.83 -14.55 4.87
C SER A 196 -30.85 -15.58 5.42
N TRP A 197 -30.82 -15.63 6.77
CA TRP A 197 -30.43 -16.77 7.61
C TRP A 197 -31.32 -18.01 7.40
N LYS A 198 -30.74 -19.21 7.61
CA LYS A 198 -31.22 -20.43 8.35
C LYS A 198 -30.22 -21.56 8.01
N PHE A 199 -29.76 -22.45 8.90
CA PHE A 199 -30.45 -23.38 9.82
C PHE A 199 -29.52 -23.69 11.03
N ILE A 200 -30.02 -23.63 12.28
CA ILE A 200 -30.59 -24.73 13.09
C ILE A 200 -29.67 -25.96 13.21
N THR A 201 -29.20 -26.14 14.45
CA THR A 201 -28.53 -27.32 15.00
C THR A 201 -29.38 -28.59 14.84
N THR A 202 -28.77 -29.70 14.45
CA THR A 202 -28.81 -30.98 15.19
C THR A 202 -27.57 -31.77 14.81
#